data_AF-A0A0A0IFY2-F1
#
_entry.id   AF-A0A0A0IFY2-F1
#
_cell.length_a   1.000
_cell.length_b   1.000
_cell.length_c   1.000
_cell.angle_alpha   90.00
_cell.angle_beta   90.00
_cell.angle_gamma   90.00
#
_symmetry.space_group_name_H-M   'P 1'
#
loop_
_entity.id
_entity.type
_entity.pdbx_description
1 polymer ?
#
loop_
_entity_poly.entity_id
_entity_poly.type
_entity_poly.pdbx_seq_one_letter_code
_entity_poly.pdbx_strand_id
1 'polypeptide(L)'
;MKKFISILAWIFVTITSLCLILTMLSTCNIINVSYFNNYYMFQSSIVITMILWSIKQIPISNGRWTNSILCMFMGVITMVFMCMKIY
;
A
#
# COMPACT_ATOMS: atom_id res chain seq x y z
N MET A 1 7.43 -0.79 20.85
CA MET A 1 6.38 -0.13 20.03
C MET A 1 6.93 0.54 18.78
N LYS A 2 7.60 1.71 18.86
CA LYS A 2 8.02 2.49 17.67
C LYS A 2 8.94 1.73 16.69
N LYS A 3 9.95 1.00 17.19
CA LYS A 3 10.85 0.17 16.35
C LYS A 3 10.11 -0.96 15.64
N PHE A 4 9.19 -1.65 16.33
CA PHE A 4 8.41 -2.74 15.77
C PHE A 4 7.51 -2.27 14.63
N ILE A 5 6.76 -1.18 14.85
CA ILE A 5 5.91 -0.56 13.82
C ILE A 5 6.74 -0.10 12.62
N SER A 6 7.94 0.45 12.87
CA SER A 6 8.85 0.86 11.80
C SER A 6 9.30 -0.33 10.95
N ILE A 7 9.73 -1.43 11.58
CA ILE A 7 10.14 -2.65 10.87
C ILE A 7 8.97 -3.23 10.09
N LEU A 8 7.80 -3.35 10.71
CA LEU A 8 6.59 -3.88 10.08
C LEU A 8 6.17 -3.04 8.86
N ALA A 9 6.18 -1.72 8.98
CA ALA A 9 5.87 -0.82 7.87
C ALA A 9 6.87 -0.95 6.72
N TRP A 10 8.16 -1.14 7.01
CA TRP A 10 9.18 -1.37 5.97
C TRP A 10 8.99 -2.72 5.27
N ILE A 11 8.65 -3.78 6.02
CA ILE A 11 8.32 -5.10 5.44
C ILE A 11 7.11 -4.98 4.50
N PHE A 12 6.07 -4.26 4.90
CA PHE A 12 4.90 -4.08 4.05
C PHE A 12 5.21 -3.27 2.79
N VAL A 13 6.06 -2.25 2.87
CA VAL A 13 6.54 -1.53 1.69
C VAL A 13 7.27 -2.45 0.71
N THR A 14 8.12 -3.36 1.18
CA THR A 14 8.81 -4.29 0.28
C THR A 14 7.85 -5.26 -0.37
N ILE A 15 6.84 -5.76 0.36
CA ILE A 15 5.78 -6.62 -0.18
C ILE A 15 4.95 -5.87 -1.24
N THR A 16 4.53 -4.63 -0.98
CA THR A 16 3.76 -3.82 -1.94
C THR A 16 4.57 -3.54 -3.21
N SER A 17 5.88 -3.28 -3.07
CA SER A 17 6.78 -3.11 -4.22
C SER A 17 6.88 -4.38 -5.06
N LEU A 18 7.01 -5.55 -4.42
CA LEU A 18 6.98 -6.83 -5.13
C LEU A 18 5.63 -7.06 -5.83
N CYS A 19 4.51 -6.75 -5.18
CA CYS A 19 3.18 -6.83 -5.79
C CYS A 19 3.06 -5.91 -7.02
N LEU A 20 3.63 -4.70 -6.96
CA LEU A 20 3.66 -3.76 -8.08
C LEU A 20 4.41 -4.36 -9.27
N ILE A 21 5.60 -4.92 -9.03
CA ILE A 21 6.43 -5.54 -10.08
C ILE A 21 5.69 -6.72 -10.72
N LEU A 22 5.10 -7.61 -9.90
CA LEU A 22 4.33 -8.76 -10.39
C LEU A 22 3.11 -8.32 -11.20
N THR A 23 2.42 -7.28 -10.76
CA THR A 23 1.27 -6.71 -11.48
C THR A 23 1.69 -6.18 -12.83
N MET A 24 2.77 -5.39 -12.91
CA MET A 24 3.30 -4.86 -14.16
C MET A 24 3.75 -5.98 -15.11
N LEU A 25 4.43 -7.02 -14.61
CA LEU A 25 4.81 -8.19 -15.41
C LEU A 25 3.59 -8.94 -15.97
N SER A 26 2.52 -9.03 -15.18
CA SER A 26 1.26 -9.64 -15.59
C SER A 26 0.55 -8.80 -16.66
N THR A 27 0.47 -7.48 -16.48
CA THR A 27 -0.10 -6.55 -17.48
C THR A 27 0.66 -6.59 -18.80
N CYS A 28 1.97 -6.74 -18.77
CA CYS A 28 2.81 -6.87 -19.97
C CYS A 28 2.77 -8.27 -20.62
N ASN A 29 1.92 -9.20 -20.13
CA ASN A 29 1.85 -10.60 -20.58
C ASN A 29 3.17 -11.39 -20.52
N ILE A 30 4.15 -10.93 -19.72
CA ILE A 30 5.44 -11.62 -19.56
C ILE A 30 5.26 -12.85 -18.67
N ILE A 31 4.49 -12.71 -17.59
CA ILE A 31 4.12 -13.79 -16.67
C ILE A 31 2.63 -13.64 -16.37
N ASN A 32 1.78 -14.49 -16.97
CA ASN A 32 0.34 -14.42 -16.76
C ASN A 32 -0.04 -15.04 -15.41
N VAL A 33 0.01 -14.22 -14.35
CA VAL A 33 -0.45 -14.62 -13.02
C VAL A 33 -1.87 -14.12 -12.84
N SER A 34 -2.85 -15.01 -12.99
CA SER A 34 -4.29 -14.70 -12.91
C SER A 34 -4.68 -13.91 -11.65
N TYR A 35 -3.98 -14.14 -10.54
CA TYR A 35 -4.18 -13.43 -9.28
C TYR A 35 -3.81 -11.93 -9.30
N PHE A 36 -2.85 -11.53 -10.13
CA PHE A 36 -2.41 -10.13 -10.27
C PHE A 36 -3.10 -9.40 -11.42
N ASN A 37 -3.77 -10.14 -12.31
CA ASN A 37 -4.42 -9.56 -13.49
C ASN A 37 -5.58 -8.61 -13.15
N ASN A 38 -6.24 -8.81 -12.01
CA ASN A 38 -7.35 -7.96 -11.56
C ASN A 38 -6.88 -6.80 -10.66
N TYR A 39 -5.58 -6.52 -10.53
CA TYR A 39 -5.02 -5.45 -9.67
C TYR A 39 -5.40 -5.48 -8.17
N TYR A 40 -6.30 -6.38 -7.75
CA TYR A 40 -6.89 -6.46 -6.42
C TYR A 40 -5.86 -6.78 -5.34
N MET A 41 -4.94 -7.71 -5.64
CA MET A 41 -3.83 -8.03 -4.74
C MET A 41 -2.90 -6.83 -4.54
N PHE A 42 -2.65 -6.07 -5.59
CA PHE A 42 -1.85 -4.86 -5.49
C PHE A 42 -2.57 -3.75 -4.71
N GLN A 43 -3.83 -3.45 -5.04
CA GLN A 43 -4.64 -2.44 -4.34
C GLN A 43 -4.78 -2.74 -2.85
N SER A 44 -5.08 -3.98 -2.48
CA SER A 44 -5.16 -4.40 -1.06
C SER A 44 -3.82 -4.24 -0.33
N SER A 45 -2.70 -4.58 -0.98
CA SER A 45 -1.37 -4.38 -0.42
C SER A 45 -1.03 -2.89 -0.21
N ILE A 46 -1.48 -2.00 -1.11
CA ILE A 46 -1.29 -0.54 -0.97
C ILE A 46 -2.08 -0.02 0.23
N VAL A 47 -3.35 -0.42 0.37
CA VAL A 47 -4.21 0.03 1.48
C VAL A 47 -3.55 -0.29 2.82
N ILE A 48 -3.09 -1.53 3.01
CA ILE A 48 -2.44 -1.95 4.26
C ILE A 48 -1.17 -1.14 4.51
N THR A 49 -0.34 -0.96 3.48
CA THR A 49 0.93 -0.23 3.59
C THR A 49 0.71 1.25 3.93
N MET A 50 -0.26 1.91 3.30
CA MET A 50 -0.59 3.31 3.56
C MET A 50 -1.12 3.54 4.99
N ILE A 51 -1.93 2.61 5.50
CA ILE A 51 -2.42 2.64 6.90
C ILE A 51 -1.24 2.48 7.87
N LEU A 52 -0.38 1.48 7.66
CA LEU A 52 0.80 1.24 8.50
C LEU A 52 1.77 2.43 8.47
N TRP A 53 1.95 3.06 7.31
CA TRP A 53 2.79 4.25 7.16
C TRP A 53 2.22 5.48 7.85
N SER A 54 0.89 5.68 7.78
CA SER A 54 0.23 6.73 8.54
C SER A 54 0.50 6.57 10.04
N ILE A 55 0.27 5.37 10.59
CA ILE A 55 0.51 5.08 12.01
C ILE A 55 1.97 5.29 12.41
N LYS A 56 2.92 4.87 11.55
CA LYS A 56 4.36 5.07 11.76
C LYS A 56 4.74 6.56 11.86
N GLN A 57 4.07 7.44 11.11
CA GLN A 57 4.42 8.86 11.06
C GLN A 57 3.85 9.69 12.21
N ILE A 58 2.75 9.26 12.84
CA ILE A 58 2.16 9.94 14.03
C ILE A 58 3.23 10.26 15.11
N PRO A 59 4.06 9.31 15.57
CA PRO A 59 5.06 9.58 16.61
C PRO A 59 6.32 10.31 16.13
N ILE A 60 6.51 10.50 14.82
CA ILE A 60 7.67 11.20 14.20
C ILE A 60 7.34 12.66 13.94
N SER A 61 6.05 12.97 13.84
CA SER A 61 5.51 14.19 13.28
C SER A 61 5.88 15.49 14.00
N ASN A 62 6.21 15.48 15.30
CA ASN A 62 6.55 16.70 16.08
C ASN A 62 5.63 17.92 15.77
N GLY A 63 4.33 17.67 15.54
CA GLY A 63 3.32 18.69 15.20
C GLY A 63 2.96 18.82 13.71
N ARG A 64 3.70 18.18 12.79
CA ARG A 64 3.42 18.17 11.33
C ARG A 64 2.63 16.94 10.91
N TRP A 65 1.33 16.93 11.18
CA TRP A 65 0.48 15.75 10.96
C TRP A 65 0.12 15.55 9.48
N THR A 66 0.46 16.53 8.63
CA THR A 66 0.15 16.57 7.20
C THR A 66 0.54 15.29 6.46
N ASN A 67 1.72 14.74 6.72
CA ASN A 67 2.19 13.55 5.99
C ASN A 67 1.40 12.29 6.37
N SER A 68 1.02 12.14 7.65
CA SER A 68 0.21 11.02 8.12
C SER A 68 -1.21 11.11 7.55
N ILE A 69 -1.78 12.32 7.51
CA ILE A 69 -3.10 12.57 6.90
C ILE A 69 -3.07 12.26 5.40
N LEU A 70 -2.04 12.70 4.68
CA LEU A 70 -1.89 12.40 3.25
C LEU A 70 -1.76 10.90 2.98
N CYS A 71 -0.94 10.17 3.76
CA CYS A 71 -0.84 8.72 3.66
C CYS A 71 -2.21 8.05 3.90
N MET A 72 -2.95 8.50 4.91
CA MET A 72 -4.26 7.95 5.22
C MET A 72 -5.27 8.24 4.11
N PHE A 73 -5.27 9.45 3.56
CA PHE A 73 -6.11 9.85 2.45
C PHE A 73 -5.85 9.01 1.19
N MET A 74 -4.57 8.77 0.85
CA MET A 74 -4.20 7.88 -0.26
C MET A 74 -4.68 6.45 -0.04
N GLY A 75 -4.60 5.94 1.19
CA GLY A 75 -5.15 4.63 1.55
C GLY A 75 -6.66 4.54 1.36
N VAL A 76 -7.39 5.57 1.79
CA VAL A 76 -8.86 5.65 1.64
C VAL A 76 -9.26 5.73 0.17
N ILE A 77 -8.60 6.56 -0.64
CA ILE A 77 -8.86 6.63 -2.09
C ILE A 77 -8.71 5.25 -2.74
N THR A 78 -7.61 4.56 -2.41
CA THR A 78 -7.35 3.23 -2.95
C THR A 78 -8.43 2.22 -2.54
N MET A 79 -8.93 2.32 -1.30
CA MET A 79 -10.02 1.49 -0.81
C MET A 79 -11.35 1.77 -1.53
N VAL A 80 -11.63 3.03 -1.85
CA VAL A 80 -12.83 3.41 -2.63
C VAL A 80 -12.75 2.82 -4.05
N PHE A 81 -11.60 2.93 -4.72
CA PHE A 81 -11.43 2.32 -6.05
C PHE A 81 -11.61 0.80 -6.02
N MET A 82 -11.10 0.15 -4.98
CA MET A 82 -11.28 -1.28 -4.75
C MET A 82 -12.76 -1.65 -4.56
N CYS A 83 -13.52 -0.87 -3.77
CA CYS A 83 -14.97 -1.08 -3.58
C CYS A 83 -15.77 -0.88 -4.86
N MET A 84 -15.37 0.07 -5.71
CA MET A 84 -15.99 0.29 -7.02
C MET A 84 -15.62 -0.78 -8.05
N LYS A 85 -14.79 -1.77 -7.69
CA LYS A 85 -14.25 -2.80 -8.60
C LYS A 85 -13.57 -2.20 -9.83
N ILE A 86 -12.94 -1.04 -9.64
CA ILE A 86 -12.10 -0.41 -10.66
C ILE A 86 -10.74 -1.09 -10.57
N TYR A 87 -10.45 -1.92 -11.57
CA TYR A 87 -9.23 -2.71 -11.69
C TYR A 87 -8.30 -2.09 -12.71
#